data_AF-A0A1M6PWA5-F1
#
_entry.id   AF-A0A1M6PWA5-F1
#
_cell.length_a   1.000
_cell.length_b   1.000
_cell.length_c   1.000
_cell.angle_alpha   90.00
_cell.angle_beta   90.00
_cell.angle_gamma   90.00
#
_symmetry.space_group_name_H-M   'P 1'
#
loop_
_entity.id
_entity.type
_entity.pdbx_description
1 polymer ?
#
loop_
_entity_poly.entity_id
_entity_poly.type
_entity_poly.pdbx_seq_one_letter_code
_entity_poly.pdbx_strand_id
1 'polypeptide(L)'
;MTVGRTEHKKHLHNLMKTVEGTGWILCNAIKYMAENNITPYAESNNDRASQLAQNISEIFEVVSECEEPEVIDHIADKMLEYSKNDSQKLLSYLEKYMGDNPLYKRIVENSNSKEMH
;
A
#
# COMPACT_ATOMS: atom_id res chain seq x y z
N MET A 1 8.16 -36.88 -3.76
CA MET A 1 7.13 -35.84 -3.59
C MET A 1 7.73 -34.44 -3.77
N THR A 2 8.24 -34.12 -4.96
CA THR A 2 8.90 -32.83 -5.25
C THR A 2 8.03 -31.87 -6.04
N VAL A 3 7.05 -32.37 -6.80
CA VAL A 3 6.19 -31.57 -7.70
C VAL A 3 5.37 -30.51 -6.93
N GLY A 4 4.73 -30.86 -5.82
CA GLY A 4 3.93 -29.92 -5.03
C GLY A 4 4.73 -28.80 -4.34
N ARG A 5 6.03 -29.03 -4.04
CA ARG A 5 6.91 -27.98 -3.48
C ARG A 5 7.30 -26.95 -4.55
N THR A 6 7.47 -27.36 -5.79
CA THR A 6 7.83 -26.46 -6.89
C THR A 6 6.64 -25.61 -7.35
N GLU A 7 5.45 -26.21 -7.39
CA GLU A 7 4.22 -25.49 -7.71
C GLU A 7 3.89 -24.45 -6.65
N HIS A 8 3.97 -24.80 -5.36
CA HIS A 8 3.74 -23.84 -4.28
C HIS A 8 4.70 -22.63 -4.35
N LYS A 9 5.98 -22.86 -4.64
CA LYS A 9 6.96 -21.78 -4.86
C LYS A 9 6.61 -20.89 -6.07
N LYS A 10 6.11 -21.47 -7.16
CA LYS A 10 5.68 -20.72 -8.35
C LYS A 10 4.44 -19.88 -8.06
N HIS A 11 3.48 -20.43 -7.32
CA HIS A 11 2.25 -19.72 -6.94
C HIS A 11 2.57 -18.54 -6.02
N LEU A 12 3.38 -18.75 -4.98
CA LEU A 12 3.82 -17.69 -4.10
C LEU A 12 4.59 -16.61 -4.88
N HIS A 13 5.56 -16.99 -5.71
CA HIS A 13 6.31 -16.03 -6.54
C HIS A 13 5.41 -15.16 -7.44
N ASN A 14 4.39 -15.76 -8.04
CA ASN A 14 3.43 -15.03 -8.86
C ASN A 14 2.55 -14.11 -8.01
N LEU A 15 2.12 -14.55 -6.84
CA LEU A 15 1.38 -13.73 -5.88
C LEU A 15 2.23 -12.51 -5.49
N MET A 16 3.49 -12.71 -5.08
CA MET A 16 4.39 -11.62 -4.70
C MET A 16 4.58 -10.59 -5.83
N LYS A 17 4.70 -11.03 -7.09
CA LYS A 17 4.77 -10.12 -8.25
C LYS A 17 3.50 -9.31 -8.48
N THR A 18 2.34 -9.94 -8.36
CA THR A 18 1.05 -9.24 -8.49
C THR A 18 0.90 -8.19 -7.39
N VAL A 19 1.22 -8.60 -6.17
CA VAL A 19 1.25 -7.79 -4.96
C VAL A 19 2.20 -6.59 -5.10
N GLU A 20 3.40 -6.81 -5.64
CA GLU A 20 4.37 -5.76 -5.95
C GLU A 20 3.79 -4.73 -6.94
N GLY A 21 3.18 -5.20 -8.03
CA GLY A 21 2.50 -4.34 -9.00
C GLY A 21 1.35 -3.52 -8.38
N THR A 22 0.56 -4.13 -7.49
CA THR A 22 -0.49 -3.45 -6.74
C THR A 22 0.07 -2.36 -5.83
N GLY A 23 1.15 -2.66 -5.08
CA GLY A 23 1.83 -1.70 -4.23
C GLY A 23 2.36 -0.49 -5.01
N TRP A 24 2.88 -0.71 -6.22
CA TRP A 24 3.29 0.37 -7.12
C TRP A 24 2.13 1.28 -7.53
N ILE A 25 1.02 0.69 -7.98
CA ILE A 25 -0.18 1.44 -8.41
C ILE A 25 -0.75 2.24 -7.24
N LEU A 26 -0.89 1.62 -6.07
CA LEU A 26 -1.39 2.29 -4.86
C LEU A 26 -0.48 3.44 -4.44
N CYS A 27 0.83 3.21 -4.37
CA CYS A 27 1.79 4.27 -4.03
C CYS A 27 1.69 5.46 -4.99
N ASN A 28 1.59 5.20 -6.30
CA ASN A 28 1.47 6.26 -7.30
C ASN A 28 0.15 7.04 -7.15
N ALA A 29 -0.97 6.33 -7.00
CA ALA A 29 -2.28 6.95 -6.82
C ALA A 29 -2.33 7.82 -5.56
N ILE A 30 -1.83 7.31 -4.43
CA ILE A 30 -1.81 8.04 -3.16
C ILE A 30 -0.90 9.28 -3.26
N LYS A 31 0.28 9.16 -3.88
CA LYS A 31 1.16 10.31 -4.14
C LYS A 31 0.46 11.39 -4.94
N TYR A 32 -0.22 11.00 -6.02
CA TYR A 32 -0.99 11.94 -6.83
C TYR A 32 -2.09 12.63 -6.02
N MET A 33 -2.81 11.91 -5.16
CA MET A 33 -3.81 12.51 -4.26
C MET A 33 -3.18 13.49 -3.28
N ALA A 34 -2.06 13.12 -2.67
CA ALA A 34 -1.32 13.97 -1.74
C ALA A 34 -0.77 15.24 -2.41
N GLU A 35 -0.34 15.16 -3.67
CA GLU A 35 0.14 16.29 -4.46
C GLU A 35 -0.97 17.26 -4.85
N ASN A 36 -2.17 16.75 -5.09
CA ASN A 36 -3.31 17.54 -5.56
C ASN A 36 -4.30 17.88 -4.44
N ASN A 37 -3.96 17.62 -3.18
CA ASN A 37 -4.82 17.81 -2.00
C ASN A 37 -6.19 17.12 -2.14
N ILE A 38 -6.25 15.98 -2.82
CA ILE A 38 -7.46 15.17 -2.97
C ILE A 38 -7.65 14.39 -1.67
N THR A 39 -8.84 14.49 -1.09
CA THR A 39 -9.16 13.86 0.19
C THR A 39 -10.24 12.80 0.01
N PRO A 40 -10.12 11.61 0.63
CA PRO A 40 -11.23 10.67 0.67
C PRO A 40 -12.41 11.30 1.41
N TYR A 41 -13.62 11.16 0.85
CA TYR A 41 -14.87 11.55 1.48
C TYR A 41 -15.01 13.02 1.93
N ALA A 42 -14.73 13.99 1.05
CA ALA A 42 -15.18 15.37 1.24
C ALA A 42 -16.70 15.48 0.99
N GLU A 43 -17.46 15.75 2.05
CA GLU A 43 -18.92 15.96 2.10
C GLU A 43 -19.64 16.24 0.76
N SER A 44 -20.38 15.23 0.26
CA SER A 44 -21.60 15.26 -0.57
C SER A 44 -21.66 16.03 -1.91
N ASN A 45 -20.65 16.81 -2.31
CA ASN A 45 -20.72 17.63 -3.52
C ASN A 45 -20.14 16.95 -4.76
N ASN A 46 -20.70 15.80 -5.19
CA ASN A 46 -20.48 15.21 -6.53
C ASN A 46 -19.01 15.13 -7.04
N ASP A 47 -18.02 15.20 -6.14
CA ASP A 47 -16.61 15.29 -6.50
C ASP A 47 -16.09 13.89 -6.82
N ARG A 48 -16.01 13.61 -8.12
CA ARG A 48 -15.53 12.33 -8.64
C ARG A 48 -14.11 12.02 -8.19
N ALA A 49 -13.26 13.03 -7.99
CA ALA A 49 -11.88 12.80 -7.55
C ALA A 49 -11.84 12.26 -6.12
N SER A 50 -12.60 12.86 -5.20
CA SER A 50 -12.73 12.38 -3.82
C SER A 50 -13.39 10.99 -3.74
N GLN A 51 -14.36 10.67 -4.61
CA GLN A 51 -14.95 9.33 -4.70
C GLN A 51 -13.93 8.29 -5.18
N LEU A 52 -13.11 8.62 -6.17
CA LEU A 52 -12.03 7.72 -6.60
C LEU A 52 -10.97 7.56 -5.51
N ALA A 53 -10.64 8.62 -4.78
CA ALA A 53 -9.72 8.54 -3.63
C ALA A 53 -10.27 7.63 -2.51
N GLN A 54 -11.59 7.65 -2.29
CA GLN A 54 -12.25 6.71 -1.39
C GLN A 54 -12.05 5.27 -1.84
N ASN A 55 -12.30 4.96 -3.13
CA ASN A 55 -12.09 3.61 -3.65
C ASN A 55 -10.63 3.15 -3.50
N ILE A 56 -9.66 4.05 -3.69
CA ILE A 56 -8.24 3.70 -3.47
C ILE A 56 -7.96 3.42 -1.98
N SER A 57 -8.59 4.16 -1.07
CA SER A 57 -8.51 3.91 0.37
C SER A 57 -9.09 2.55 0.74
N GLU A 58 -10.24 2.18 0.14
CA GLU A 58 -10.85 0.87 0.32
C GLU A 58 -9.97 -0.27 -0.25
N ILE A 59 -9.35 -0.07 -1.42
CA ILE A 59 -8.40 -1.08 -1.96
C ILE A 59 -7.21 -1.24 -1.01
N PHE A 60 -6.71 -0.14 -0.43
CA PHE A 60 -5.64 -0.19 0.57
C PHE A 60 -6.06 -1.03 1.79
N GLU A 61 -7.30 -0.88 2.25
CA GLU A 61 -7.88 -1.71 3.32
C GLU A 61 -7.99 -3.19 2.93
N VAL A 62 -8.59 -3.50 1.78
CA VAL A 62 -8.73 -4.89 1.30
C VAL A 62 -7.38 -5.59 1.20
N VAL A 63 -6.37 -4.89 0.72
CA VAL A 63 -5.01 -5.42 0.62
C VAL A 63 -4.41 -5.69 2.00
N SER A 64 -4.72 -4.85 2.99
CA SER A 64 -4.27 -5.03 4.38
C SER A 64 -4.90 -6.25 5.09
N GLU A 65 -6.01 -6.77 4.58
CA GLU A 65 -6.70 -7.95 5.10
C GLU A 65 -6.12 -9.27 4.56
N CYS A 66 -5.06 -9.22 3.74
CA CYS A 66 -4.41 -10.45 3.29
C CYS A 66 -3.88 -11.25 4.49
N GLU A 67 -4.37 -12.47 4.65
CA GLU A 67 -4.04 -13.34 5.81
C GLU A 67 -2.55 -13.73 5.86
N GLU A 68 -1.83 -13.59 4.75
CA GLU A 68 -0.41 -13.94 4.63
C GLU A 68 0.49 -12.75 5.03
N PRO A 69 1.16 -12.78 6.19
CA PRO A 69 1.96 -11.64 6.67
C PRO A 69 3.09 -11.27 5.71
N GLU A 70 3.68 -12.26 5.03
CA GLU A 70 4.75 -12.06 4.04
C GLU A 70 4.30 -11.15 2.88
N VAL A 71 3.00 -11.21 2.51
CA VAL A 71 2.42 -10.35 1.48
C VAL A 71 2.34 -8.91 1.98
N ILE A 72 1.84 -8.70 3.20
CA ILE A 72 1.72 -7.38 3.83
C ILE A 72 3.09 -6.72 3.95
N ASP A 73 4.08 -7.47 4.43
CA ASP A 73 5.47 -7.01 4.60
C ASP A 73 6.07 -6.58 3.27
N HIS A 74 5.83 -7.38 2.23
CA HIS A 74 6.35 -7.10 0.91
C HIS A 74 5.70 -5.87 0.28
N ILE A 75 4.38 -5.67 0.41
CA ILE A 75 3.72 -4.44 -0.07
C ILE A 75 4.26 -3.24 0.68
N ALA A 76 4.37 -3.33 2.01
CA ALA A 76 4.86 -2.24 2.82
C ALA A 76 6.27 -1.81 2.39
N ASP A 77 7.17 -2.78 2.19
CA ASP A 77 8.51 -2.54 1.69
C ASP A 77 8.53 -1.91 0.30
N LYS A 78 7.69 -2.42 -0.61
CA LYS A 78 7.61 -1.93 -1.98
C LYS A 78 7.04 -0.52 -2.08
N MET A 79 6.01 -0.20 -1.29
CA MET A 79 5.46 1.15 -1.23
C MET A 79 6.51 2.16 -0.75
N LEU A 80 7.32 1.80 0.25
CA LEU A 80 8.46 2.64 0.66
C LEU A 80 9.50 2.79 -0.45
N GLU A 81 9.89 1.70 -1.11
CA GLU A 81 10.83 1.70 -2.25
C GLU A 81 10.34 2.64 -3.37
N TYR A 82 9.05 2.58 -3.71
CA TYR A 82 8.43 3.39 -4.75
C TYR A 82 8.22 4.86 -4.35
N SER A 83 8.07 5.13 -3.06
CA SER A 83 7.94 6.49 -2.55
C SER A 83 9.22 7.31 -2.76
N LYS A 84 10.39 6.66 -2.77
CA LYS A 84 11.72 7.28 -2.93
C LYS A 84 11.89 8.47 -1.98
N ASN A 85 12.15 9.67 -2.53
CA ASN A 85 12.37 10.89 -1.76
C ASN A 85 11.06 11.49 -1.18
N ASP A 86 9.89 10.97 -1.59
CA ASP A 86 8.58 11.46 -1.14
C ASP A 86 7.99 10.59 -0.02
N SER A 87 8.81 9.77 0.65
CA SER A 87 8.38 8.86 1.72
C SER A 87 7.65 9.60 2.84
N GLN A 88 8.16 10.74 3.30
CA GLN A 88 7.51 11.53 4.34
C GLN A 88 6.13 12.03 3.90
N LYS A 89 5.98 12.48 2.65
CA LYS A 89 4.70 12.95 2.12
C LYS A 89 3.69 11.82 2.00
N LEU A 90 4.13 10.65 1.55
CA LEU A 90 3.33 9.43 1.54
C LEU A 90 2.86 9.08 2.96
N LEU A 91 3.80 9.01 3.92
CA LEU A 91 3.52 8.67 5.31
C LEU A 91 2.53 9.63 5.96
N SER A 92 2.71 10.95 5.79
CA SER A 92 1.77 11.94 6.34
C SER A 92 0.37 11.84 5.73
N TYR A 93 0.26 11.50 4.44
CA TYR A 93 -1.04 11.30 3.81
C TYR A 93 -1.71 10.03 4.35
N LEU A 94 -0.97 8.92 4.42
CA LEU A 94 -1.47 7.66 4.94
C LEU A 94 -1.85 7.78 6.42
N GLU A 95 -1.06 8.45 7.25
CA GLU A 95 -1.37 8.72 8.66
C GLU A 95 -2.72 9.42 8.79
N LYS A 96 -2.95 10.45 7.97
CA LYS A 96 -4.14 11.29 8.06
C LYS A 96 -5.43 10.57 7.66
N TYR A 97 -5.39 9.71 6.65
CA TYR A 97 -6.60 9.12 6.06
C TYR A 97 -6.70 7.60 6.22
N MET A 98 -5.62 6.93 6.58
CA MET A 98 -5.50 5.47 6.67
C MET A 98 -4.71 5.04 7.91
N GLY A 99 -4.54 5.92 8.91
CA GLY A 99 -3.63 5.70 10.05
C GLY A 99 -3.96 4.51 10.93
N ASP A 100 -5.23 4.10 10.98
CA ASP A 100 -5.66 2.93 11.75
C ASP A 100 -5.40 1.60 11.03
N ASN A 101 -5.08 1.66 9.74
CA ASN A 101 -4.93 0.49 8.88
C ASN A 101 -3.67 -0.35 9.20
N PRO A 102 -3.76 -1.69 9.22
CA PRO A 102 -2.62 -2.58 9.48
C PRO A 102 -1.44 -2.39 8.52
N LEU A 103 -1.70 -2.19 7.23
CA LEU A 103 -0.66 -1.97 6.22
C LEU A 103 0.08 -0.65 6.45
N TYR A 104 -0.61 0.42 6.87
CA TYR A 104 0.05 1.67 7.25
C TYR A 104 1.00 1.47 8.43
N LYS A 105 0.54 0.77 9.49
CA LYS A 105 1.39 0.47 10.66
C LYS A 105 2.66 -0.28 10.24
N ARG A 106 2.52 -1.25 9.34
CA ARG A 106 3.66 -2.00 8.80
C ARG A 106 4.62 -1.15 7.97
N ILE A 107 4.09 -0.24 7.15
CA ILE A 107 4.89 0.73 6.39
C ILE A 107 5.71 1.61 7.35
N VAL A 108 5.12 2.09 8.45
CA VAL A 108 5.83 2.90 9.45
C VAL A 108 6.93 2.09 10.15
N GLU A 109 6.62 0.87 10.59
CA GLU A 109 7.61 -0.03 11.21
C GLU A 109 8.82 -0.27 10.31
N ASN A 110 8.58 -0.54 9.03
CA ASN A 110 9.62 -0.79 8.04
C ASN A 110 10.43 0.48 7.72
N SER A 111 9.81 1.66 7.73
CA SER A 111 10.50 2.93 7.54
C SER A 111 11.49 3.20 8.67
N ASN A 112 11.05 3.06 9.93
CA ASN A 112 11.89 3.30 11.10
C ASN A 112 13.06 2.30 11.19
N SER A 113 12.83 1.05 10.77
CA SER A 113 13.87 0.01 10.76
C SER A 113 14.97 0.28 9.72
N LYS A 114 14.64 0.94 8.60
CA LYS A 114 15.61 1.29 7.54
C LYS A 114 16.42 2.54 7.84
N GLU A 115 15.94 3.46 8.66
CA GLU A 115 16.70 4.65 9.09
C GLU A 115 17.78 4.33 10.15
N MET A 116 17.75 3.14 10.75
CA MET A 116 18.73 2.67 11.74
C MET A 116 19.95 1.95 11.13
N HIS A 117 20.02 1.82 9.81
CA HIS A 117 21.09 1.14 9.06
C HIS A 117 21.74 2.07 8.02
#